data_AF-A0A2E1M334-F1
#
_entry.id   AF-A0A2E1M334-F1
#
_cell.length_a   1.000
_cell.length_b   1.000
_cell.length_c   1.000
_cell.angle_alpha   90.00
_cell.angle_beta   90.00
_cell.angle_gamma   90.00
#
_symmetry.space_group_name_H-M   'P 1'
#
loop_
_entity.id
_entity.type
_entity.pdbx_description
1 polymer ?
#
loop_
_entity_poly.entity_id
_entity_poly.type
_entity_poly.pdbx_seq_one_letter_code
_entity_poly.pdbx_strand_id
1 'polypeptide(L)'
;MAEYVQIIGGPSAESHPGKADYEQNCTAYHGLDGAGNALLGAPRINDDIWLYGGDLDTLKTTLRQGRFGIMPAFDARLDDFQIKLLVALLAH
;
A
#
# COMPACT_ATOMS: atom_id res chain seq x y z
N MET A 1 8.87 14.08 -0.67
CA MET A 1 8.04 12.90 -0.37
C MET A 1 7.81 11.95 -1.55
N ALA A 2 7.03 12.30 -2.58
CA ALA A 2 6.59 11.34 -3.61
C ALA A 2 7.76 10.59 -4.30
N GLU A 3 8.83 11.32 -4.63
CA GLU A 3 10.06 10.75 -5.22
C GLU A 3 10.77 9.79 -4.25
N TYR A 4 10.74 10.07 -2.94
CA TYR A 4 11.28 9.16 -1.93
C TYR A 4 10.50 7.85 -1.89
N VAL A 5 9.16 7.93 -1.87
CA VAL A 5 8.29 6.75 -1.88
C VAL A 5 8.53 5.89 -3.12
N GLN A 6 8.76 6.51 -4.28
CA GLN A 6 9.06 5.79 -5.51
C GLN A 6 10.35 4.96 -5.44
N ILE A 7 11.32 5.38 -4.62
CA ILE A 7 12.64 4.75 -4.54
C ILE A 7 12.89 4.05 -3.19
N ILE A 8 11.92 3.99 -2.28
CA ILE A 8 12.14 3.61 -0.87
C ILE A 8 12.70 2.18 -0.71
N GLY A 9 12.36 1.26 -1.62
CA GLY A 9 12.93 -0.09 -1.66
C GLY A 9 14.33 -0.18 -2.28
N GLY A 10 14.86 0.94 -2.80
CA GLY A 10 16.12 1.01 -3.54
C GLY A 10 17.29 1.59 -2.75
N PRO A 11 18.53 1.39 -3.22
CA PRO A 11 19.75 1.80 -2.52
C PRO A 11 19.94 3.32 -2.39
N SER A 12 19.22 4.11 -3.20
CA SER A 12 19.28 5.58 -3.17
C SER A 12 18.31 6.23 -2.18
N ALA A 13 17.46 5.45 -1.51
CA ALA A 13 16.45 5.97 -0.60
C ALA A 13 17.07 6.72 0.59
N GLU A 14 18.13 6.17 1.19
CA GLU A 14 18.66 6.62 2.48
C GLU A 14 19.11 8.08 2.48
N SER A 15 19.75 8.54 1.40
CA SER A 15 20.25 9.90 1.26
C SER A 15 19.24 10.87 0.64
N HIS A 16 18.05 10.40 0.31
CA HIS A 16 17.07 11.22 -0.42
C HIS A 16 16.40 12.24 0.52
N PRO A 17 16.30 13.53 0.15
CA PRO A 17 15.80 14.59 1.02
C PRO A 17 14.34 14.39 1.46
N GLY A 18 13.56 13.64 0.70
CA GLY A 18 12.18 13.29 1.05
C GLY A 18 12.02 12.28 2.19
N LYS A 19 13.11 11.69 2.71
CA LYS A 19 13.08 10.71 3.80
C LYS A 19 12.56 11.31 5.11
N ALA A 20 13.01 12.50 5.49
CA ALA A 20 12.61 13.13 6.74
C ALA A 20 11.10 13.40 6.81
N ASP A 21 10.52 13.86 5.70
CA ASP A 21 9.06 14.03 5.59
C ASP A 21 8.34 12.68 5.77
N TYR A 22 8.92 11.58 5.28
CA TYR A 22 8.31 10.24 5.32
C TYR A 22 8.30 9.72 6.74
N GLU A 23 9.43 9.86 7.42
CA GLU A 23 9.58 9.49 8.82
C GLU A 23 8.54 10.18 9.71
N GLN A 24 8.25 11.45 9.44
CA GLN A 24 7.30 12.25 10.21
C GLN A 24 5.82 11.90 9.94
N ASN A 25 5.47 11.53 8.70
CA ASN A 25 4.06 11.50 8.28
C ASN A 25 3.54 10.10 7.91
N CYS A 26 4.41 9.18 7.51
CA CYS A 26 3.99 7.95 6.83
C CYS A 26 4.30 6.68 7.64
N THR A 27 5.32 6.72 8.50
CA THR A 27 5.83 5.55 9.24
C THR A 27 4.81 4.92 10.18
N ALA A 28 3.88 5.72 10.71
CA ALA A 28 2.77 5.24 11.53
C ALA A 28 1.89 4.21 10.82
N TYR A 29 1.82 4.26 9.48
CA TYR A 29 1.01 3.35 8.66
C TYR A 29 1.88 2.39 7.84
N HIS A 30 2.96 2.88 7.24
CA HIS A 30 3.76 2.11 6.29
C HIS A 30 5.06 1.55 6.87
N GLY A 31 5.38 1.85 8.14
CA GLY A 31 6.64 1.45 8.76
C GLY A 31 7.84 2.28 8.28
N LEU A 32 8.99 2.10 8.92
CA LEU A 32 10.22 2.83 8.60
C LEU A 32 10.77 2.50 7.22
N ASP A 33 10.66 1.23 6.82
CA ASP A 33 11.19 0.69 5.57
C ASP A 33 10.12 0.59 4.47
N GLY A 34 8.89 1.05 4.72
CA GLY A 34 7.78 0.93 3.77
C GLY A 34 7.16 -0.47 3.70
N ALA A 35 7.38 -1.35 4.68
CA ALA A 35 6.82 -2.70 4.73
C ALA A 35 5.29 -2.76 4.97
N GLY A 36 4.62 -1.63 5.14
CA GLY A 36 3.17 -1.57 5.29
C GLY A 36 2.68 -2.05 6.66
N ASN A 37 1.36 -2.05 6.84
CA ASN A 37 0.69 -2.53 8.03
C ASN A 37 -0.63 -3.19 7.66
N ALA A 38 -0.63 -4.53 7.64
CA ALA A 38 -1.81 -5.33 7.30
C ALA A 38 -3.01 -5.09 8.23
N LEU A 39 -2.79 -4.78 9.51
CA LEU A 39 -3.89 -4.50 10.46
C LEU A 39 -4.64 -3.22 10.11
N LEU A 40 -3.95 -2.25 9.50
CA LEU A 40 -4.53 -0.99 9.05
C LEU A 40 -4.94 -1.01 7.57
N GLY A 41 -4.65 -2.11 6.86
CA GLY A 41 -4.78 -2.18 5.40
C GLY A 41 -3.79 -1.29 4.64
N ALA A 42 -2.72 -0.82 5.30
CA ALA A 42 -1.70 -0.01 4.65
C ALA A 42 -0.80 -0.92 3.81
N PRO A 43 -0.73 -0.73 2.47
CA PRO A 43 0.06 -1.58 1.60
C PRO A 43 1.56 -1.43 1.85
N ARG A 44 2.31 -2.45 1.44
CA ARG A 44 3.75 -2.33 1.19
C ARG A 44 3.95 -1.30 0.09
N ILE A 45 4.95 -0.45 0.26
CA ILE A 45 5.35 0.58 -0.72
C ILE A 45 6.85 0.49 -1.05
N ASN A 46 7.50 -0.55 -0.52
CA ASN A 46 8.91 -0.87 -0.74
C ASN A 46 9.14 -2.05 -1.69
N ASP A 47 8.10 -2.43 -2.43
CA ASP A 47 8.15 -3.42 -3.49
C ASP A 47 7.54 -2.86 -4.78
N ASP A 48 7.54 -3.70 -5.82
CA ASP A 48 7.07 -3.31 -7.15
C ASP A 48 5.56 -3.56 -7.38
N ILE A 49 4.78 -3.85 -6.33
CA ILE A 49 3.37 -4.22 -6.45
C ILE A 49 2.47 -3.02 -6.13
N TRP A 50 1.88 -2.42 -7.18
CA TRP A 50 1.06 -1.22 -7.06
C TRP A 50 -0.36 -1.42 -7.58
N LEU A 51 -1.37 -1.18 -6.74
CA LEU A 51 -2.78 -1.22 -7.15
C LEU A 51 -3.19 0.05 -7.93
N TYR A 52 -2.69 1.20 -7.51
CA TYR A 52 -3.09 2.50 -8.07
C TYR A 52 -2.06 3.09 -9.04
N GLY A 53 -0.89 2.45 -9.19
CA GLY A 53 0.27 2.93 -9.96
C GLY A 53 1.40 3.50 -9.09
N GLY A 54 2.65 3.22 -9.48
CA GLY A 54 3.88 3.65 -8.77
C GLY A 54 4.67 4.75 -9.48
N ASP A 55 4.13 5.31 -10.56
CA ASP A 55 4.73 6.47 -11.23
C ASP A 55 4.58 7.74 -10.37
N LEU A 56 5.44 8.72 -10.63
CA LEU A 56 5.56 9.91 -9.79
C LEU A 56 4.27 10.75 -9.74
N ASP A 57 3.55 10.86 -10.85
CA ASP A 57 2.34 11.69 -10.92
C ASP A 57 1.18 11.01 -10.21
N THR A 58 1.07 9.69 -10.33
CA THR A 58 0.13 8.89 -9.55
C THR A 58 0.42 8.97 -8.05
N LEU A 59 1.69 8.86 -7.63
CA LEU A 59 2.08 8.98 -6.22
C LEU A 59 1.75 10.36 -5.66
N LYS A 60 2.06 11.43 -6.40
CA LYS A 60 1.67 12.80 -6.04
C LYS A 60 0.16 12.94 -5.87
N THR A 61 -0.63 12.30 -6.73
CA THR A 61 -2.09 12.30 -6.65
C THR A 61 -2.56 11.56 -5.40
N THR A 62 -2.06 10.34 -5.17
CA THR A 62 -2.35 9.52 -3.98
C THR A 62 -2.04 10.28 -2.68
N LEU A 63 -0.89 10.95 -2.59
CA LEU A 63 -0.49 11.69 -1.40
C LEU A 63 -1.38 12.92 -1.13
N ARG A 64 -1.87 13.58 -2.18
CA ARG A 64 -2.71 14.78 -2.04
C ARG A 64 -4.18 14.47 -1.79
N GLN A 65 -4.69 13.41 -2.41
CA GLN A 65 -6.12 13.11 -2.44
C GLN A 65 -6.50 11.91 -1.57
N GLY A 66 -5.51 11.13 -1.12
CA GLY A 66 -5.76 9.86 -0.45
C GLY A 66 -6.30 8.78 -1.39
N ARG A 67 -6.58 7.60 -0.84
CA ARG A 67 -7.22 6.47 -1.52
C ARG A 67 -8.22 5.84 -0.56
N PHE A 68 -9.39 5.47 -1.09
CA PHE A 68 -10.49 4.87 -0.34
C PHE A 68 -10.99 3.62 -1.07
N GLY A 69 -10.10 2.63 -1.20
CA GLY A 69 -10.44 1.35 -1.82
C GLY A 69 -11.43 0.59 -0.94
N ILE A 70 -12.45 -0.01 -1.57
CA ILE A 70 -13.47 -0.81 -0.88
C ILE A 70 -13.41 -2.22 -1.46
N MET A 71 -13.29 -3.22 -0.58
CA MET A 71 -13.59 -4.61 -0.88
C MET A 71 -15.00 -4.89 -0.33
N PRO A 72 -16.04 -4.95 -1.17
CA PRO A 72 -17.39 -5.21 -0.70
C PRO A 72 -17.51 -6.58 -0.04
N ALA A 73 -18.38 -6.68 0.96
CA ALA A 73 -18.74 -7.97 1.53
C ALA A 73 -19.43 -8.85 0.46
N PHE A 74 -19.14 -10.15 0.50
CA PHE A 74 -19.65 -11.12 -0.48
C PHE A 74 -20.91 -11.86 -0.02
N ASP A 75 -21.34 -11.69 1.23
CA ASP A 75 -22.49 -12.37 1.86
C ASP A 75 -23.84 -12.11 1.17
N ALA A 76 -23.98 -10.97 0.49
CA ALA A 76 -25.16 -10.68 -0.34
C ALA A 76 -25.21 -11.46 -1.67
N ARG A 77 -24.10 -12.09 -2.09
CA ARG A 77 -23.94 -12.74 -3.40
C ARG A 77 -23.54 -14.21 -3.32
N LEU A 78 -22.86 -14.60 -2.25
CA LEU A 78 -22.30 -15.93 -2.04
C LEU A 78 -22.72 -16.46 -0.68
N ASP A 79 -23.01 -17.75 -0.60
CA ASP A 79 -23.22 -18.43 0.66
C ASP A 79 -21.89 -18.71 1.40
N ASP A 80 -21.98 -19.09 2.68
CA ASP A 80 -20.83 -19.40 3.53
C ASP A 80 -19.89 -20.46 2.93
N PHE A 81 -20.44 -21.45 2.23
CA PHE A 81 -19.64 -22.51 1.61
C PHE A 81 -18.86 -21.97 0.41
N GLN A 82 -19.51 -21.18 -0.44
CA GLN A 82 -18.90 -20.51 -1.58
C GLN A 82 -17.81 -19.52 -1.15
N ILE A 83 -18.04 -18.76 -0.08
CA ILE A 83 -17.04 -17.85 0.49
C ILE A 83 -15.82 -18.65 0.99
N LYS A 84 -16.03 -19.72 1.75
CA LYS A 84 -14.93 -20.58 2.24
C LYS A 84 -14.16 -21.24 1.09
N LEU A 85 -14.87 -21.69 0.05
CA LEU A 85 -14.25 -22.26 -1.15
C LEU A 85 -13.40 -21.22 -1.89
N LEU A 86 -13.90 -19.99 -2.05
CA LEU A 86 -13.16 -18.90 -2.66
C LEU A 86 -11.91 -18.54 -1.84
N VAL A 87 -12.01 -18.48 -0.52
CA VAL A 87 -10.87 -18.24 0.37
C VAL A 87 -9.83 -19.35 0.20
N ALA A 88 -10.25 -20.62 0.16
CA ALA A 88 -9.34 -21.73 -0.08
C ALA A 88 -8.63 -21.59 -1.44
N LEU A 89 -9.37 -21.24 -2.50
CA LEU A 89 -8.80 -21.00 -3.84
C LEU A 89 -7.76 -19.88 -3.86
N LEU A 90 -7.97 -18.80 -3.12
CA LEU A 90 -7.08 -17.63 -3.07
C LEU A 90 -5.88 -17.79 -2.11
N ALA A 91 -5.94 -18.75 -1.18
CA ALA A 91 -4.88 -19.03 -0.21
C ALA A 91 -3.80 -19.99 -0.75
N HIS A 92 -3.91 -20.38 -2.02
CA HIS A 92 -2.96 -21.22 -2.75
C HIS A 92 -2.22 -20.40 -3.81
#